data_AF-A0A8T5LXC7-F1
#
_entry.id   AF-A0A8T5LXC7-F1
#
_cell.length_a   1.000
_cell.length_b   1.000
_cell.length_c   1.000
_cell.angle_alpha   90.00
_cell.angle_beta   90.00
_cell.angle_gamma   90.00
#
_symmetry.space_group_name_H-M   'P 1'
#
loop_
_entity.id
_entity.type
_entity.pdbx_description
1 polymer ?
#
loop_
_entity_poly.entity_id
_entity_poly.type
_entity_poly.pdbx_seq_one_letter_code
_entity_poly.pdbx_strand_id
1 'polypeptide(L)'
;MTTYEIAEVVGCCQATVWKRLHQFNIPVRERYKVPLAKRQLQELYWNQTLSTRRIGKLLSIPRSTIYRKLKEGNIPIRDIAESHISNKKPFSNSLVDKAYLIGFRIGDLNVTKNGPKSRTIQVKTGTTINAQVRLFESLFNAYCKVWKKKTEKGKINMQAGLDESFSFLLPKEEARGFSAMHKHFFLFLLGFQMLKEQSEFTTNGPSLRLEI
;
A
#
# COMPACT_ATOMS: atom_id res chain seq x y z
N MET A 1 -29.10 30.69 -3.97
CA MET A 1 -28.07 30.95 -4.97
C MET A 1 -26.71 31.13 -4.31
N THR A 2 -25.64 30.66 -4.94
CA THR A 2 -24.26 30.98 -4.55
C THR A 2 -23.88 32.40 -4.98
N THR A 3 -22.81 32.99 -4.42
CA THR A 3 -22.32 34.30 -4.89
C THR A 3 -21.85 34.27 -6.35
N TYR A 4 -21.52 33.09 -6.87
CA TYR A 4 -21.19 32.88 -8.27
C TYR A 4 -22.43 32.94 -9.16
N GLU A 5 -23.50 32.25 -8.78
CA GLU A 5 -24.79 32.33 -9.48
C GLU A 5 -25.37 33.75 -9.48
N ILE A 6 -25.22 34.49 -8.37
CA ILE A 6 -25.63 35.91 -8.32
C ILE A 6 -24.79 36.76 -9.28
N ALA A 7 -23.48 36.49 -9.35
CA ALA A 7 -22.58 37.19 -10.26
C ALA A 7 -22.95 36.96 -11.74
N GLU A 8 -23.34 35.75 -12.11
CA GLU A 8 -23.81 35.41 -13.46
C GLU A 8 -25.12 36.14 -13.80
N VAL A 9 -26.09 36.14 -12.89
CA VAL A 9 -27.39 36.82 -13.11
C VAL A 9 -27.23 38.33 -13.24
N VAL A 10 -26.33 38.93 -12.45
CA VAL A 10 -26.13 40.39 -12.40
C VAL A 10 -25.10 40.86 -13.44
N GLY A 11 -24.37 39.94 -14.09
CA GLY A 11 -23.33 40.27 -15.07
C GLY A 11 -22.12 40.97 -14.44
N CYS A 12 -21.71 40.58 -13.23
CA CYS A 12 -20.56 41.16 -12.54
C CYS A 12 -19.65 40.09 -11.95
N CYS A 13 -18.45 40.46 -11.50
CA CYS A 13 -17.55 39.50 -10.87
C CYS A 13 -18.01 39.13 -9.45
N GLN A 14 -17.75 37.88 -9.03
CA GLN A 14 -18.13 37.36 -7.70
C GLN A 14 -17.61 38.24 -6.54
N ALA A 15 -16.44 38.85 -6.70
CA ALA A 15 -15.87 39.76 -5.70
C ALA A 15 -16.71 41.03 -5.50
N THR A 16 -17.32 41.56 -6.57
CA THR A 16 -18.24 42.71 -6.49
C THR A 16 -19.49 42.34 -5.71
N VAL A 17 -20.08 41.18 -5.99
CA VAL A 17 -21.22 40.66 -5.22
C VAL A 17 -20.87 40.55 -3.73
N TRP A 18 -19.71 39.95 -3.41
CA TRP A 18 -19.27 39.81 -2.02
C TRP A 18 -19.08 41.17 -1.32
N LYS A 19 -18.44 42.14 -1.97
CA LYS A 19 -18.28 43.50 -1.43
C LYS A 19 -19.63 44.18 -1.17
N ARG A 20 -20.59 44.06 -2.09
CA ARG A 20 -21.92 44.65 -1.94
C ARG A 20 -22.72 43.99 -0.81
N LEU A 21 -22.63 42.66 -0.66
CA LEU A 21 -23.27 41.95 0.44
C LEU A 21 -22.78 42.48 1.81
N HIS A 22 -21.47 42.71 1.95
CA HIS A 22 -20.92 43.33 3.17
C HIS A 22 -21.29 44.79 3.34
N GLN A 23 -21.24 45.60 2.28
CA GLN A 23 -21.61 47.01 2.32
C GLN A 23 -23.06 47.22 2.78
N PHE A 24 -23.96 46.33 2.36
CA PHE A 24 -25.38 46.39 2.72
C PHE A 24 -25.72 45.58 3.98
N ASN A 25 -24.73 45.06 4.71
CA ASN A 25 -24.92 44.20 5.89
C ASN A 25 -25.86 43.00 5.63
N ILE A 26 -25.87 42.48 4.41
CA ILE A 26 -26.66 41.29 4.07
C ILE A 26 -25.92 40.06 4.62
N PRO A 27 -26.54 39.28 5.51
CA PRO A 27 -25.88 38.13 6.12
C PRO A 27 -25.53 37.10 5.04
N VAL A 28 -24.24 36.79 4.95
CA VAL A 28 -23.74 35.75 4.05
C VAL A 28 -24.00 34.39 4.69
N ARG A 29 -24.39 33.39 3.90
CA ARG A 29 -24.58 32.03 4.41
C ARG A 29 -23.34 31.59 5.18
N GLU A 30 -23.56 31.18 6.43
CA GLU A 30 -22.50 30.56 7.21
C GLU A 30 -22.01 29.30 6.53
N ARG A 31 -20.69 29.09 6.54
CA ARG A 31 -20.12 27.84 6.06
C ARG A 31 -20.63 26.72 6.96
N TYR A 32 -21.26 25.70 6.36
CA TYR A 32 -21.67 24.50 7.09
C TYR A 32 -20.47 23.93 7.86
N LYS A 33 -20.54 24.02 9.19
CA LYS A 33 -19.52 23.46 10.07
C LYS A 33 -19.79 21.98 10.17
N VAL A 34 -18.97 21.20 9.46
CA VAL A 34 -19.00 19.74 9.61
C VAL A 34 -18.74 19.37 11.07
N PRO A 35 -19.69 18.73 11.77
CA PRO A 35 -19.55 18.34 13.16
C PRO A 35 -18.67 17.10 13.22
N LEU A 36 -17.36 17.31 13.29
CA LEU A 36 -16.38 16.24 13.47
C LEU A 36 -15.62 16.48 14.77
N ALA A 37 -15.90 15.64 15.77
CA ALA A 37 -15.22 15.71 17.06
C ALA A 37 -13.73 15.42 16.92
N LYS A 38 -12.89 16.21 17.59
CA LYS A 38 -11.42 16.05 17.59
C LYS A 38 -11.01 14.62 17.98
N ARG A 39 -11.61 14.08 19.04
CA ARG A 39 -11.34 12.72 19.55
C ARG A 39 -11.62 11.65 18.49
N GLN A 40 -12.77 11.73 17.82
CA GLN A 40 -13.14 10.81 16.75
C GLN A 40 -12.15 10.89 15.57
N LEU A 41 -11.77 12.10 15.18
CA LEU A 41 -10.80 12.29 14.09
C LEU A 41 -9.41 11.75 14.47
N GLN A 42 -8.98 11.93 15.72
CA GLN A 42 -7.72 11.39 16.22
C GLN A 42 -7.73 9.86 16.28
N GLU A 43 -8.84 9.26 16.71
CA GLU A 43 -9.03 7.80 16.73
C GLU A 43 -8.91 7.21 15.32
N LEU A 44 -9.68 7.74 14.37
CA LEU A 44 -9.67 7.26 12.98
C LEU A 44 -8.31 7.47 12.30
N TYR A 45 -7.66 8.61 12.59
CA TYR A 45 -6.38 8.95 11.98
C TYR A 45 -5.23 8.20 12.66
N TRP A 46 -4.93 8.42 13.94
CA TRP A 46 -3.72 7.84 14.54
C TRP A 46 -3.90 6.38 14.98
N ASN A 47 -5.01 6.04 15.64
CA ASN A 47 -5.17 4.71 16.23
C ASN A 47 -5.55 3.66 15.17
N GLN A 48 -6.45 4.02 14.24
CA GLN A 48 -6.85 3.15 13.13
C GLN A 48 -6.05 3.36 11.85
N THR A 49 -5.04 4.24 11.89
CA THR A 49 -4.09 4.56 10.79
C THR A 49 -4.72 4.96 9.45
N LEU A 50 -6.01 5.31 9.42
CA LEU A 50 -6.73 5.60 8.18
C LEU A 50 -6.20 6.85 7.49
N SER A 51 -6.18 6.86 6.16
CA SER A 51 -5.84 8.05 5.38
C SER A 51 -6.99 9.07 5.41
N THR A 52 -6.67 10.36 5.23
CA THR A 52 -7.71 11.42 5.11
C THR A 52 -8.70 11.16 3.98
N ARG A 53 -8.30 10.46 2.91
CA ARG A 53 -9.19 10.03 1.83
C ARG A 53 -10.14 8.93 2.30
N ARG A 54 -9.66 7.95 3.08
CA ARG A 54 -10.50 6.86 3.60
C ARG A 54 -11.47 7.38 4.65
N ILE A 55 -11.03 8.25 5.55
CA ILE A 55 -11.88 8.95 6.52
C ILE A 55 -12.94 9.76 5.79
N GLY A 56 -12.56 10.52 4.75
CA GLY A 56 -13.50 11.29 3.97
C GLY A 56 -14.58 10.45 3.28
N LYS A 57 -14.21 9.27 2.76
CA LYS A 57 -15.18 8.30 2.22
C LYS A 57 -16.09 7.71 3.30
N LEU A 58 -15.54 7.38 4.47
CA LEU A 58 -16.28 6.78 5.58
C LEU A 58 -17.34 7.73 6.14
N LEU A 59 -17.00 9.01 6.24
CA LEU A 59 -17.86 10.03 6.84
C LEU A 59 -18.60 10.89 5.79
N SER A 60 -18.44 10.58 4.49
CA SER A 60 -18.95 11.40 3.38
C SER A 60 -18.50 12.88 3.45
N ILE A 61 -17.29 13.13 3.95
CA ILE A 61 -16.69 14.47 4.10
C ILE A 61 -15.55 14.63 3.08
N PRO A 62 -15.43 15.77 2.39
CA PRO A 62 -14.30 16.02 1.51
C PRO A 62 -12.95 15.89 2.23
N ARG A 63 -11.97 15.25 1.57
CA ARG A 63 -10.59 15.10 2.08
C ARG A 63 -10.00 16.43 2.56
N SER A 64 -10.24 17.52 1.83
CA SER A 64 -9.75 18.86 2.17
C SER A 64 -10.30 19.33 3.51
N THR A 65 -11.57 19.06 3.80
CA THR A 65 -12.20 19.36 5.09
C THR A 65 -11.60 18.54 6.22
N ILE A 66 -11.34 17.25 6.02
CA ILE A 66 -10.66 16.40 7.02
C ILE A 66 -9.25 16.95 7.32
N TYR A 67 -8.48 17.29 6.28
CA TYR A 67 -7.14 17.87 6.45
C TYR A 67 -7.17 19.20 7.21
N ARG A 68 -8.12 20.09 6.88
CA ARG A 68 -8.33 21.33 7.61
C ARG A 68 -8.68 21.07 9.08
N LYS A 69 -9.55 20.10 9.36
CA LYS A 69 -9.94 19.71 10.73
C LYS A 69 -8.78 19.13 11.54
N LEU A 70 -7.87 18.38 10.92
CA LEU A 70 -6.63 17.92 11.57
C LEU A 70 -5.78 19.12 12.03
N LYS A 71 -5.62 20.14 11.17
CA LYS A 71 -4.90 21.37 11.51
C LYS A 71 -5.59 22.16 12.62
N GLU A 72 -6.89 22.44 12.47
CA GLU A 72 -7.68 23.17 13.47
C GLU A 72 -7.65 22.48 14.85
N GLY A 73 -7.62 21.15 14.86
CA GLY A 73 -7.55 20.35 16.08
C GLY A 73 -6.14 20.22 16.68
N ASN A 74 -5.10 20.79 16.07
CA ASN A 74 -3.69 20.55 16.43
C ASN A 74 -3.34 19.05 16.49
N ILE A 75 -3.90 18.24 15.58
CA ILE A 75 -3.55 16.83 15.45
C ILE A 75 -2.34 16.74 14.52
N PRO A 76 -1.22 16.13 14.95
CA PRO A 76 -0.03 15.98 14.11
C PRO A 76 -0.37 15.33 12.78
N ILE A 77 0.08 15.94 11.69
CA ILE A 77 -0.09 15.42 10.33
C ILE A 77 1.09 14.50 10.06
N ARG A 78 0.80 13.29 9.55
CA ARG A 78 1.83 12.33 9.16
C ARG A 78 2.75 12.91 8.10
N ASP A 79 4.04 12.62 8.23
CA ASP A 79 4.99 12.91 7.17
C ASP A 79 4.78 11.99 5.95
N ILE A 80 5.58 12.20 4.91
CA ILE A 80 5.50 11.42 3.67
C ILE A 80 5.79 9.93 3.95
N ALA A 81 6.82 9.62 4.76
CA ALA A 81 7.22 8.25 5.05
C ALA A 81 6.14 7.51 5.86
N GLU A 82 5.60 8.15 6.88
CA GLU A 82 4.50 7.67 7.72
C GLU A 82 3.23 7.44 6.91
N SER A 83 2.90 8.36 5.99
CA SER A 83 1.76 8.17 5.10
C SER A 83 1.95 7.00 4.14
N HIS A 84 3.19 6.67 3.75
CA HIS A 84 3.45 5.50 2.93
C HIS A 84 3.32 4.20 3.73
N ILE A 85 3.75 4.18 4.99
CA ILE A 85 3.68 2.97 5.85
C ILE A 85 2.25 2.68 6.31
N SER A 86 1.44 3.71 6.58
CA SER A 86 0.19 3.53 7.34
C SER A 86 -0.81 2.50 6.77
N ASN A 87 -0.66 2.08 5.51
CA ASN A 87 -1.49 1.05 4.88
C ASN A 87 -0.80 -0.32 4.75
N LYS A 88 0.34 -0.52 5.42
CA LYS A 88 1.15 -1.74 5.39
C LYS A 88 1.09 -2.41 6.76
N LYS A 89 1.02 -3.74 6.80
CA LYS A 89 1.11 -4.49 8.05
C LYS A 89 2.58 -4.83 8.36
N PRO A 90 2.97 -4.79 9.65
CA PRO A 90 4.28 -5.26 10.05
C PRO A 90 4.42 -6.77 9.82
N PHE A 91 5.67 -7.23 9.76
CA PHE A 91 5.99 -8.65 9.70
C PHE A 91 5.49 -9.38 10.95
N SER A 92 5.02 -10.61 10.78
CA SER A 92 4.42 -11.43 11.85
C SER A 92 5.43 -11.92 12.90
N ASN A 93 6.73 -11.79 12.62
CA ASN A 93 7.83 -12.39 13.39
C ASN A 93 7.87 -13.92 13.37
N SER A 94 7.15 -14.58 12.44
CA SER A 94 7.27 -16.01 12.19
C SER A 94 8.69 -16.36 11.75
N LEU A 95 9.40 -17.21 12.50
CA LEU A 95 10.74 -17.67 12.14
C LEU A 95 10.76 -18.46 10.83
N VAL A 96 9.69 -19.23 10.58
CA VAL A 96 9.52 -20.01 9.35
C VAL A 96 9.38 -19.07 8.14
N ASP A 97 8.47 -18.09 8.22
CA ASP A 97 8.27 -17.13 7.14
C ASP A 97 9.54 -16.30 6.91
N LYS A 98 10.23 -15.93 7.99
CA LYS A 98 11.47 -15.16 7.93
C LYS A 98 12.54 -15.93 7.16
N ALA A 99 12.76 -17.19 7.51
CA ALA A 99 13.74 -18.04 6.83
C ALA A 99 13.37 -18.27 5.36
N TYR A 100 12.09 -18.47 5.06
CA TYR A 100 11.60 -18.62 3.70
C TYR A 100 11.86 -17.36 2.85
N LEU A 101 11.51 -16.18 3.38
CA LEU A 101 11.73 -14.90 2.71
C LEU A 101 13.22 -14.58 2.51
N ILE A 102 14.07 -14.97 3.46
CA ILE A 102 15.54 -14.88 3.33
C ILE A 102 16.03 -15.78 2.18
N GLY A 103 15.56 -17.03 2.11
CA GLY A 103 15.87 -17.91 0.99
C GLY A 103 15.45 -17.31 -0.36
N PHE A 104 14.23 -16.80 -0.43
CA PHE A 104 13.72 -16.15 -1.64
C PHE A 104 14.51 -14.88 -2.02
N ARG A 105 15.01 -14.13 -1.02
CA ARG A 105 15.93 -12.98 -1.17
C ARG A 105 17.27 -13.33 -1.79
N ILE A 106 17.83 -14.48 -1.45
CA ILE A 106 19.12 -14.94 -1.98
C ILE A 106 19.01 -15.25 -3.47
N GLY A 107 17.89 -15.87 -3.89
CA GLY A 107 17.61 -16.24 -5.27
C GLY A 107 17.07 -15.09 -6.12
N ASP A 108 15.75 -14.91 -6.08
CA ASP A 108 14.99 -14.17 -7.11
C ASP A 108 14.43 -12.82 -6.67
N LEU A 109 14.48 -12.51 -5.36
CA LEU A 109 13.88 -11.28 -4.83
C LEU A 109 14.94 -10.17 -4.72
N ASN A 110 14.72 -9.07 -5.42
CA ASN A 110 15.48 -7.83 -5.29
C ASN A 110 14.85 -6.95 -4.19
N VAL A 111 15.65 -6.51 -3.22
CA VAL A 111 15.17 -5.73 -2.08
C VAL A 111 15.98 -4.45 -1.91
N THR A 112 15.30 -3.31 -1.83
CA THR A 112 15.90 -1.97 -1.73
C THR A 112 15.10 -1.04 -0.81
N LYS A 113 15.70 0.10 -0.43
CA LYS A 113 15.00 1.27 0.11
C LYS A 113 15.05 2.42 -0.90
N ASN A 114 13.97 3.20 -1.01
CA ASN A 114 13.94 4.40 -1.86
C ASN A 114 14.57 5.59 -1.14
N GLY A 115 15.88 5.49 -0.85
CA GLY A 115 16.66 6.49 -0.12
C GLY A 115 16.75 6.23 1.39
N PRO A 116 17.68 6.93 2.08
CA PRO A 116 18.05 6.64 3.48
C PRO A 116 16.91 6.93 4.47
N LYS A 117 16.08 7.94 4.20
CA LYS A 117 14.93 8.30 5.04
C LYS A 117 13.67 7.46 4.77
N SER A 118 13.72 6.54 3.80
CA SER A 118 12.57 5.71 3.47
C SER A 118 12.37 4.62 4.50
N ARG A 119 11.19 4.59 5.09
CA ARG A 119 10.75 3.50 5.97
C ARG A 119 10.02 2.37 5.22
N THR A 120 9.98 2.41 3.88
CA THR A 120 9.38 1.35 3.06
C THR A 120 10.45 0.45 2.48
N ILE A 121 10.32 -0.86 2.71
CA ILE A 121 11.17 -1.88 2.11
C ILE A 121 10.55 -2.28 0.77
N GLN A 122 11.24 -1.98 -0.33
CA GLN A 122 10.79 -2.33 -1.67
C GLN A 122 11.28 -3.71 -2.02
N VAL A 123 10.36 -4.63 -2.33
CA VAL A 123 10.69 -5.96 -2.83
C VAL A 123 10.17 -6.11 -4.25
N LYS A 124 11.01 -6.65 -5.14
CA LYS A 124 10.75 -6.74 -6.58
C LYS A 124 11.22 -8.08 -7.10
N THR A 125 10.49 -8.63 -8.05
CA THR A 125 10.96 -9.75 -8.87
C THR A 125 10.30 -9.67 -10.25
N GLY A 126 10.82 -10.41 -11.21
CA GLY A 126 10.24 -10.45 -12.54
C GLY A 126 10.39 -11.82 -13.15
N THR A 127 9.29 -12.38 -13.66
CA THR A 127 9.21 -13.77 -14.09
C THR A 127 8.29 -13.93 -15.30
N THR A 128 8.49 -15.00 -16.07
CA THR A 128 7.53 -15.47 -17.09
C THR A 128 6.65 -16.60 -16.55
N ILE A 129 6.93 -17.11 -15.35
CA ILE A 129 6.29 -18.29 -14.77
C ILE A 129 5.14 -17.86 -13.86
N ASN A 130 3.91 -18.26 -14.20
CA ASN A 130 2.71 -17.93 -13.42
C ASN A 130 2.73 -18.50 -11.99
N ALA A 131 3.38 -19.64 -11.75
CA ALA A 131 3.52 -20.21 -10.42
C ALA A 131 4.29 -19.26 -9.48
N GLN A 132 5.37 -18.63 -9.96
CA GLN A 132 6.13 -17.65 -9.20
C GLN A 132 5.32 -16.36 -8.95
N VAL A 133 4.42 -16.00 -9.88
CA VAL A 133 3.48 -14.89 -9.67
C VAL A 133 2.54 -15.19 -8.50
N ARG A 134 1.91 -16.37 -8.49
CA ARG A 134 1.02 -16.79 -7.41
C ARG A 134 1.74 -16.88 -6.07
N LEU A 135 2.97 -17.39 -6.06
CA LEU A 135 3.81 -17.43 -4.86
C LEU A 135 4.09 -16.02 -4.32
N PHE A 136 4.50 -15.09 -5.18
CA PHE A 136 4.76 -13.71 -4.74
C PHE A 136 3.51 -13.07 -4.14
N GLU A 137 2.35 -13.31 -4.75
CA GLU A 137 1.07 -12.82 -4.23
C GLU A 137 0.70 -13.44 -2.89
N SER A 138 0.86 -14.75 -2.72
CA SER A 138 0.54 -15.43 -1.45
C SER A 138 1.42 -14.94 -0.31
N LEU A 139 2.70 -14.66 -0.58
CA LEU A 139 3.65 -14.16 0.43
C LEU A 139 3.34 -12.73 0.89
N PHE A 140 2.93 -11.83 -0.03
CA PHE A 140 2.92 -10.40 0.26
C PHE A 140 1.52 -9.77 0.37
N ASN A 141 0.45 -10.38 -0.17
CA ASN A 141 -0.91 -9.81 -0.11
C ASN A 141 -1.45 -9.66 1.32
N ALA A 142 -0.97 -10.49 2.25
CA ALA A 142 -1.34 -10.37 3.66
C ALA A 142 -0.83 -9.06 4.29
N TYR A 143 0.29 -8.52 3.79
CA TYR A 143 1.00 -7.37 4.33
C TYR A 143 0.74 -6.07 3.58
N CYS A 144 0.61 -6.13 2.26
CA CYS A 144 0.41 -4.95 1.43
C CYS A 144 -0.21 -5.31 0.07
N LYS A 145 -0.59 -4.29 -0.69
CA LYS A 145 -1.00 -4.47 -2.07
C LYS A 145 0.22 -4.81 -2.94
N VAL A 146 0.15 -5.93 -3.65
CA VAL A 146 1.10 -6.30 -4.71
C VAL A 146 0.75 -5.59 -6.02
N TRP A 147 1.76 -5.07 -6.71
CA TRP A 147 1.66 -4.48 -8.04
C TRP A 147 2.30 -5.39 -9.07
N LYS A 148 1.63 -5.56 -10.22
CA LYS A 148 2.09 -6.40 -11.32
C LYS A 148 2.02 -5.63 -12.63
N LYS A 149 3.03 -5.76 -13.49
CA LYS A 149 3.05 -5.20 -14.84
C LYS A 149 3.62 -6.23 -15.81
N LYS A 150 2.84 -6.60 -16.82
CA LYS A 150 3.29 -7.45 -17.93
C LYS A 150 4.03 -6.57 -18.96
N THR A 151 5.19 -7.02 -19.40
CA THR A 151 5.94 -6.39 -20.50
C THR A 151 5.50 -6.95 -21.83
N GLU A 152 5.84 -6.25 -22.92
CA GLU A 152 5.57 -6.69 -24.30
C GLU A 152 6.17 -8.07 -24.60
N LYS A 153 7.33 -8.39 -24.02
CA LYS A 153 8.01 -9.69 -24.13
C LYS A 153 7.41 -10.79 -23.22
N GLY A 154 6.24 -10.56 -22.61
CA GLY A 154 5.53 -11.54 -21.79
C GLY A 154 6.01 -11.67 -20.34
N LYS A 155 7.11 -11.01 -19.94
CA LYS A 155 7.61 -11.01 -18.55
C LYS A 155 6.69 -10.21 -17.63
N ILE A 156 6.37 -10.76 -16.46
CA ILE A 156 5.57 -10.12 -15.42
C ILE A 156 6.51 -9.60 -14.34
N ASN A 157 6.61 -8.28 -14.21
CA ASN A 157 7.32 -7.63 -13.13
C ASN A 157 6.37 -7.40 -11.96
N MET A 158 6.82 -7.75 -10.76
CA MET A 158 6.04 -7.66 -9.52
C MET A 158 6.78 -6.81 -8.50
N GLN A 159 6.01 -6.05 -7.73
CA GLN A 159 6.55 -5.16 -6.71
C GLN A 159 5.60 -5.11 -5.50
N ALA A 160 6.20 -5.15 -4.31
CA ALA A 160 5.51 -4.88 -3.06
C ALA A 160 6.33 -3.88 -2.24
N GLY A 161 5.63 -2.92 -1.63
CA GLY A 161 6.22 -2.02 -0.64
C GLY A 161 5.84 -2.54 0.74
N LEU A 162 6.80 -2.97 1.52
CA LEU A 162 6.64 -3.55 2.85
C LEU A 162 6.97 -2.54 3.94
N ASP A 163 6.48 -2.85 5.15
CA ASP A 163 6.79 -2.12 6.37
C ASP A 163 8.29 -2.26 6.75
N GLU A 164 8.79 -1.36 7.59
CA GLU A 164 10.20 -1.34 8.01
C GLU A 164 10.62 -2.58 8.82
N SER A 165 9.67 -3.29 9.43
CA SER A 165 9.91 -4.59 10.06
C SER A 165 10.49 -5.66 9.12
N PHE A 166 10.40 -5.47 7.80
CA PHE A 166 11.04 -6.33 6.80
C PHE A 166 12.50 -5.95 6.47
N SER A 167 13.10 -5.03 7.23
CA SER A 167 14.48 -4.56 7.03
C SER A 167 15.54 -5.67 7.09
N PHE A 168 15.23 -6.81 7.73
CA PHE A 168 16.08 -8.01 7.72
C PHE A 168 16.36 -8.57 6.31
N LEU A 169 15.60 -8.15 5.29
CA LEU A 169 15.84 -8.53 3.88
C LEU A 169 16.86 -7.64 3.16
N LEU A 170 17.27 -6.51 3.76
CA LEU A 170 18.22 -5.57 3.16
C LEU A 170 19.65 -6.10 3.12
N PRO A 171 20.22 -6.64 4.22
CA PRO A 171 21.58 -7.16 4.19
C PRO A 171 21.63 -8.43 3.33
N LYS A 172 22.33 -8.37 2.20
CA LYS A 172 22.46 -9.52 1.30
C LYS A 172 23.46 -10.56 1.82
N GLU A 173 24.45 -10.15 2.61
CA GLU A 173 25.53 -11.00 3.10
C GLU A 173 25.09 -11.84 4.32
N GLU A 174 24.32 -11.26 5.25
CA GLU A 174 23.73 -12.02 6.36
C GLU A 174 22.77 -13.11 5.88
N ALA A 175 22.06 -12.84 4.78
CA ALA A 175 21.22 -13.85 4.13
C ALA A 175 22.05 -15.06 3.65
N ARG A 176 23.26 -14.83 3.13
CA ARG A 176 24.18 -15.92 2.75
C ARG A 176 24.73 -16.67 3.97
N GLY A 177 25.02 -15.98 5.08
CA GLY A 177 25.42 -16.62 6.35
C GLY A 177 24.33 -17.54 6.92
N PHE A 178 23.05 -17.19 6.74
CA PHE A 178 21.90 -18.02 7.11
C PHE A 178 21.85 -19.37 6.35
N SER A 179 22.38 -19.41 5.12
CA SER A 179 22.48 -20.62 4.30
C SER A 179 23.42 -21.67 4.87
N ALA A 180 24.36 -21.28 5.74
CA ALA A 180 25.41 -22.17 6.23
C ALA A 180 24.99 -23.00 7.46
N MET A 181 23.85 -22.70 8.13
CA MET A 181 23.66 -23.18 9.50
C MET A 181 22.34 -23.91 9.87
N HIS A 182 21.27 -23.96 9.06
CA HIS A 182 20.01 -24.51 9.59
C HIS A 182 19.09 -25.29 8.63
N LYS A 183 18.35 -26.26 9.21
CA LYS A 183 17.19 -27.03 8.66
C LYS A 183 16.18 -26.18 7.88
N HIS A 184 16.14 -24.87 8.12
CA HIS A 184 15.27 -23.92 7.43
C HIS A 184 15.70 -23.60 5.99
N PHE A 185 16.98 -23.76 5.64
CA PHE A 185 17.45 -23.72 4.24
C PHE A 185 16.88 -24.88 3.42
N PHE A 186 16.73 -26.06 4.04
CA PHE A 186 16.05 -27.20 3.43
C PHE A 186 14.55 -26.98 3.27
N LEU A 187 13.88 -26.23 4.15
CA LEU A 187 12.48 -25.81 3.93
C LEU A 187 12.33 -24.88 2.72
N PHE A 188 13.30 -23.99 2.48
CA PHE A 188 13.37 -23.19 1.26
C PHE A 188 13.55 -24.08 0.01
N LEU A 189 14.49 -25.03 0.04
CA LEU A 189 14.69 -26.00 -1.04
C LEU A 189 13.45 -26.88 -1.28
N LEU A 190 12.81 -27.39 -0.23
CA LEU A 190 11.59 -28.21 -0.30
C LEU A 190 10.41 -27.43 -0.89
N GLY A 191 10.23 -26.16 -0.49
CA GLY A 191 9.21 -25.29 -1.07
C GLY A 191 9.46 -25.02 -2.56
N PHE A 192 10.72 -24.85 -2.97
CA PHE A 192 11.09 -24.69 -4.37
C PHE A 192 10.91 -25.99 -5.17
N GLN A 193 11.24 -27.14 -4.58
CA GLN A 193 11.09 -28.47 -5.18
C GLN A 193 9.60 -28.82 -5.38
N MET A 194 8.75 -28.61 -4.38
CA MET A 194 7.30 -28.82 -4.48
C MET A 194 6.64 -27.95 -5.57
N LEU A 195 7.15 -26.73 -5.81
CA LEU A 195 6.67 -25.86 -6.88
C LEU A 195 7.06 -26.36 -8.27
N LYS A 196 8.23 -26.99 -8.41
CA LYS A 196 8.65 -27.64 -9.67
C LYS A 196 7.80 -28.86 -9.97
N GLU A 197 7.58 -29.73 -8.99
CA GLU A 197 6.76 -30.93 -9.14
C GLU A 197 5.31 -30.60 -9.52
N GLN A 198 4.69 -29.57 -8.91
CA GLN A 198 3.35 -29.12 -9.33
C GLN A 198 3.30 -28.51 -10.74
N SER A 199 4.42 -27.99 -11.25
CA SER A 199 4.48 -27.48 -12.63
C SER A 199 4.66 -28.61 -13.66
N GLU A 200 5.43 -29.65 -13.34
CA GLU A 200 5.65 -30.82 -14.21
C GLU A 200 4.41 -31.73 -14.31
N PHE A 201 3.61 -31.83 -13.24
CA PHE A 201 2.32 -32.53 -13.26
C PHE A 201 1.27 -31.90 -14.18
N THR A 202 1.45 -30.63 -14.59
CA THR A 202 0.54 -29.96 -15.54
C THR A 202 0.98 -30.08 -17.00
N THR A 203 2.18 -30.61 -17.28
CA THR A 203 2.71 -30.76 -18.64
C THR A 203 2.78 -32.21 -19.12
N ASN A 204 2.65 -33.20 -18.25
CA ASN A 204 2.56 -34.61 -18.60
C ASN A 204 1.33 -35.26 -17.93
N GLY A 205 0.15 -35.06 -18.51
CA GLY A 205 -0.99 -35.91 -18.19
C GLY A 205 -0.71 -37.34 -18.68
N PRO A 206 -1.00 -38.40 -17.91
CA PRO A 206 -0.75 -39.76 -18.36
C PRO A 206 -1.67 -40.06 -19.55
N SER A 207 -1.08 -40.36 -20.71
CA SER A 207 -1.82 -41.02 -21.80
C SER A 207 -2.10 -42.46 -21.41
N LEU A 208 -3.15 -42.67 -20.63
CA LEU A 208 -3.77 -43.98 -20.50
C LEU A 208 -4.48 -44.30 -21.83
N ARG A 209 -3.75 -44.92 -22.76
CA ARG A 209 -4.37 -45.78 -23.78
C ARG A 209 -4.85 -47.03 -23.06
N LEU A 210 -6.15 -47.10 -22.82
CA LEU A 210 -6.83 -48.37 -22.59
C LEU A 210 -7.02 -49.01 -23.97
N GLU A 211 -6.23 -50.03 -24.26
CA GLU A 211 -6.57 -51.01 -25.29
C GLU A 211 -7.60 -51.97 -24.69
N ILE A 212 -8.77 -52.02 -25.33
CA ILE A 212 -9.73 -53.13 -25.25
C ILE A 212 -9.65 -53.83 -26.60
#